data_AF-A0A938CVB4-F1
#
_entry.id   AF-A0A938CVB4-F1
#
_cell.length_a   1.000
_cell.length_b   1.000
_cell.length_c   1.000
_cell.angle_alpha   90.00
_cell.angle_beta   90.00
_cell.angle_gamma   90.00
#
_symmetry.space_group_name_H-M   'P 1'
#
loop_
_entity.id
_entity.type
_entity.pdbx_description
1 polymer ?
#
loop_
_entity_poly.entity_id
_entity_poly.type
_entity_poly.pdbx_seq_one_letter_code
_entity_poly.pdbx_strand_id
1 'polypeptide(L)'
;MSVFVIGRLYGWPDFAEDGQDIWVVHAGDPSFFMRVVRRPESALPRGDLAGLFFPLEGDTRWALANLVFFEPQTVQTRVIAQLVAGAIAAIRDPDVVNALALDRRPFDPAREEVRGEDVPSGFVAGVLYDSDRRALSDTPFLVHIGLPPFVTMVADVSRDELDEEDIVATIEADIVLAQPVWLSSLGCDRFELADIAGVGAELWRELARDDMPDLLGG
;
A
#
# COMPACT_ATOMS: atom_id res chain seq x y z
N MET A 1 3.51 -15.44 -8.75
CA MET A 1 2.66 -15.01 -7.64
C MET A 1 2.96 -13.55 -7.40
N SER A 2 2.11 -12.69 -7.96
CA SER A 2 2.20 -11.25 -7.75
C SER A 2 1.11 -10.86 -6.76
N VAL A 3 1.54 -10.34 -5.62
CA VAL A 3 0.65 -9.97 -4.52
C VAL A 3 0.77 -8.48 -4.32
N PHE A 4 -0.38 -7.79 -4.32
CA PHE A 4 -0.43 -6.34 -4.18
C PHE A 4 -1.24 -5.97 -2.94
N VAL A 5 -0.71 -5.10 -2.10
CA VAL A 5 -1.52 -4.36 -1.15
C VAL A 5 -1.97 -3.08 -1.83
N ILE A 6 -3.28 -2.87 -1.94
CA ILE A 6 -3.89 -1.67 -2.51
C ILE A 6 -4.62 -0.96 -1.40
N GLY A 7 -4.34 0.32 -1.22
CA GLY A 7 -4.85 1.05 -0.08
C GLY A 7 -4.70 2.55 -0.20
N ARG A 8 -4.92 3.22 0.94
CA ARG A 8 -4.75 4.66 1.11
C ARG A 8 -3.60 4.94 2.06
N LEU A 9 -2.88 6.03 1.80
CA LEU A 9 -1.73 6.44 2.62
C LEU A 9 -2.17 7.29 3.80
N TYR A 10 -1.56 7.04 4.96
CA TYR A 10 -1.73 7.79 6.20
C TYR A 10 -0.38 8.09 6.85
N GLY A 11 -0.27 9.20 7.57
CA GLY A 11 0.89 9.51 8.40
C GLY A 11 2.10 10.02 7.61
N TRP A 12 1.88 10.65 6.44
CA TRP A 12 2.93 11.35 5.68
C TRP A 12 2.48 12.79 5.32
N PRO A 13 2.32 13.67 6.31
CA PRO A 13 1.66 14.97 6.14
C PRO A 13 2.41 15.94 5.24
N ASP A 14 3.73 15.80 5.14
CA ASP A 14 4.55 16.63 4.24
C ASP A 14 4.33 16.31 2.75
N PHE A 15 3.74 15.14 2.45
CA PHE A 15 3.56 14.66 1.08
C PHE A 15 2.11 14.72 0.61
N ALA A 16 1.17 14.19 1.38
CA ALA A 16 -0.24 14.16 1.02
C ALA A 16 -1.15 14.25 2.24
N GLU A 17 -2.35 14.76 2.03
CA GLU A 17 -3.42 14.64 3.03
C GLU A 17 -3.80 13.16 3.20
N ASP A 18 -3.95 12.76 4.46
CA ASP A 18 -4.30 11.39 4.83
C ASP A 18 -5.54 10.90 4.09
N GLY A 19 -5.45 9.68 3.56
CA GLY A 19 -6.56 9.03 2.88
C GLY A 19 -6.85 9.50 1.46
N GLN A 20 -6.19 10.54 0.91
CA GLN A 20 -6.56 11.09 -0.41
C GLN A 20 -6.01 10.30 -1.61
N ASP A 21 -4.81 9.73 -1.47
CA ASP A 21 -4.12 9.03 -2.54
C ASP A 21 -4.41 7.51 -2.51
N ILE A 22 -4.42 6.89 -3.70
CA ILE A 22 -4.44 5.42 -3.84
C ILE A 22 -3.02 4.94 -4.07
N TRP A 23 -2.59 4.00 -3.25
CA TRP A 23 -1.25 3.41 -3.28
C TRP A 23 -1.34 1.92 -3.59
N VAL A 24 -0.32 1.43 -4.27
CA VAL A 24 -0.12 0.01 -4.56
C VAL A 24 1.26 -0.38 -4.09
N VAL A 25 1.35 -1.41 -3.27
CA VAL A 25 2.61 -2.01 -2.84
C VAL A 25 2.67 -3.43 -3.35
N HIS A 26 3.70 -3.77 -4.13
CA HIS A 26 3.98 -5.16 -4.49
C HIS A 26 4.74 -5.83 -3.35
N ALA A 27 4.09 -6.78 -2.68
CA ALA A 27 4.62 -7.54 -1.54
C ALA A 27 5.21 -8.88 -2.01
N GLY A 28 6.18 -8.80 -2.91
CA GLY A 28 6.91 -9.95 -3.46
C GLY A 28 8.26 -9.48 -4.01
N ASP A 29 9.03 -10.36 -4.65
CA ASP A 29 10.32 -9.99 -5.24
C ASP A 29 10.16 -9.63 -6.74
N PRO A 30 10.42 -8.37 -7.16
CA PRO A 30 10.94 -7.25 -6.38
C PRO A 30 9.88 -6.49 -5.58
N SER A 31 10.23 -6.03 -4.38
CA SER A 31 9.32 -5.23 -3.56
C SER A 31 9.39 -3.75 -3.96
N PHE A 32 8.24 -3.14 -4.21
CA PHE A 32 8.15 -1.72 -4.57
C PHE A 32 6.78 -1.16 -4.23
N PHE A 33 6.67 0.17 -4.26
CA PHE A 33 5.39 0.85 -4.25
C PHE A 33 5.23 1.77 -5.47
N MET A 34 3.98 2.08 -5.76
CA MET A 34 3.51 3.05 -6.74
C MET A 34 2.26 3.72 -6.20
N ARG A 35 1.84 4.82 -6.83
CA ARG A 35 0.59 5.49 -6.48
C ARG A 35 -0.14 6.01 -7.70
N VAL A 36 -1.45 6.17 -7.57
CA VAL A 36 -2.27 6.80 -8.59
C VAL A 36 -2.13 8.31 -8.49
N VAL A 37 -1.81 8.94 -9.61
CA VAL A 37 -1.61 10.39 -9.73
C VAL A 37 -2.49 10.97 -10.83
N ARG A 38 -2.68 12.30 -10.80
CA ARG A 38 -3.22 13.01 -11.95
C ARG A 38 -2.28 12.86 -13.15
N ARG A 39 -2.81 12.41 -14.27
CA ARG A 39 -2.02 12.21 -15.50
C ARG A 39 -1.38 13.54 -15.91
N PRO A 40 -0.05 13.59 -16.10
CA PRO A 40 0.59 14.78 -16.64
C PRO A 40 0.13 15.03 -18.09
N GLU A 41 -0.29 16.25 -18.39
CA GLU A 41 -0.74 16.62 -19.76
C GLU A 41 0.42 16.77 -20.75
N SER A 42 1.64 17.02 -20.26
CA SER A 42 2.78 17.43 -21.10
C SER A 42 4.17 16.94 -20.63
N ALA A 43 4.24 16.00 -19.69
CA ALA A 43 5.54 15.51 -19.20
C ALA A 43 6.24 14.65 -20.27
N LEU A 44 7.42 15.09 -20.73
CA LEU A 44 8.34 14.24 -21.47
C LEU A 44 8.98 13.25 -20.47
N PRO A 45 9.04 11.94 -20.77
CA PRO A 45 9.69 10.97 -19.89
C PRO A 45 11.14 11.37 -19.64
N ARG A 46 11.56 11.47 -18.38
CA ARG A 46 12.92 11.90 -18.00
C ARG A 46 13.96 10.78 -18.06
N GLY A 47 13.53 9.54 -18.32
CA GLY A 47 14.39 8.37 -18.49
C GLY A 47 14.68 7.60 -17.20
N ASP A 48 14.21 8.07 -16.04
CA ASP A 48 14.16 7.33 -14.78
C ASP A 48 12.85 6.54 -14.66
N LEU A 49 12.86 5.47 -13.86
CA LEU A 49 11.65 4.68 -13.59
C LEU A 49 10.64 5.45 -12.73
N ALA A 50 11.11 6.33 -11.85
CA ALA A 50 10.26 7.17 -11.01
C ALA A 50 9.45 8.19 -11.82
N GLY A 51 9.98 8.68 -12.94
CA GLY A 51 9.30 9.56 -13.89
C GLY A 51 8.44 8.81 -14.94
N LEU A 52 8.28 7.49 -14.82
CA LEU A 52 7.32 6.75 -15.64
C LEU A 52 5.92 6.88 -15.05
N PHE A 53 4.96 7.14 -15.94
CA PHE A 53 3.55 7.09 -15.65
C PHE A 53 2.84 6.14 -16.62
N PHE A 54 1.95 5.33 -16.08
CA PHE A 54 1.20 4.31 -16.81
C PHE A 54 -0.28 4.69 -16.75
N PRO A 55 -0.90 5.12 -17.86
CA PRO A 55 -2.29 5.53 -17.86
C PRO A 55 -3.20 4.42 -17.33
N LEU A 56 -4.14 4.77 -16.45
CA LEU A 56 -5.17 3.82 -16.08
C LEU A 56 -6.10 3.59 -17.28
N GLU A 57 -6.35 2.33 -17.62
CA GLU A 57 -7.21 1.99 -18.75
C GLU A 57 -8.63 2.54 -18.52
N GLY A 58 -9.17 3.25 -19.52
CA GLY A 58 -10.55 3.77 -19.48
C GLY A 58 -10.75 5.10 -18.74
N ASP A 59 -9.75 5.62 -18.00
CA ASP A 59 -9.78 6.97 -17.43
C ASP A 59 -8.49 7.73 -17.75
N THR A 60 -8.57 8.64 -18.71
CA THR A 60 -7.39 9.41 -19.16
C THR A 60 -6.93 10.46 -18.16
N ARG A 61 -7.66 10.70 -17.07
CA ARG A 61 -7.31 11.68 -16.05
C ARG A 61 -6.26 11.17 -15.07
N TRP A 62 -6.11 9.86 -14.95
CA TRP A 62 -5.30 9.23 -13.92
C TRP A 62 -4.22 8.31 -14.50
N ALA A 63 -3.13 8.15 -13.78
CA ALA A 63 -2.04 7.25 -14.13
C ALA A 63 -1.45 6.62 -12.87
N LEU A 64 -0.93 5.41 -12.97
CA LEU A 64 -0.08 4.81 -11.95
C LEU A 64 1.36 5.31 -12.18
N ALA A 65 1.99 5.88 -11.15
CA ALA A 65 3.31 6.51 -11.25
C ALA A 65 4.15 6.26 -9.99
N ASN A 66 5.35 6.85 -9.96
CA ASN A 66 6.28 6.81 -8.84
C ASN A 66 6.69 5.39 -8.46
N LEU A 67 7.21 4.62 -9.43
CA LEU A 67 7.80 3.31 -9.16
C LEU A 67 9.07 3.47 -8.31
N VAL A 68 8.96 3.13 -7.03
CA VAL A 68 10.06 3.19 -6.07
C VAL A 68 10.25 1.81 -5.45
N PHE A 69 11.45 1.25 -5.62
CA PHE A 69 11.82 -0.01 -4.99
C PHE A 69 12.28 0.23 -3.56
N PHE A 70 11.91 -0.68 -2.65
CA PHE A 70 12.41 -0.63 -1.26
C PHE A 70 13.90 -0.96 -1.16
N GLU A 71 14.45 -1.63 -2.19
CA GLU A 71 15.86 -1.96 -2.30
C GLU A 71 16.37 -1.76 -3.73
N PRO A 72 17.69 -1.59 -3.93
CA PRO A 72 18.26 -1.60 -5.28
C PRO A 72 17.95 -2.92 -6.02
N GLN A 73 17.30 -2.82 -7.18
CA GLN A 73 16.87 -3.98 -7.96
C GLN A 73 17.62 -4.14 -9.28
N THR A 74 17.89 -5.39 -9.66
CA THR A 74 18.44 -5.77 -10.99
C THR A 74 17.42 -6.55 -11.82
N VAL A 75 16.16 -6.11 -11.76
CA VAL A 75 15.04 -6.81 -12.39
C VAL A 75 14.85 -6.38 -13.86
N GLN A 76 14.51 -7.34 -14.72
CA GLN A 76 14.26 -7.07 -16.13
C GLN A 76 13.02 -6.18 -16.32
N THR A 77 13.10 -5.18 -17.20
CA THR A 77 12.00 -4.25 -17.51
C THR A 77 10.70 -4.96 -17.89
N ARG A 78 10.78 -6.12 -18.56
CA ARG A 78 9.59 -6.91 -18.92
C ARG A 78 8.83 -7.42 -17.70
N VAL A 79 9.55 -7.86 -16.66
CA VAL A 79 8.94 -8.33 -15.40
C VAL A 79 8.25 -7.16 -14.71
N ILE A 80 8.93 -6.02 -14.61
CA ILE A 80 8.35 -4.80 -14.05
C ILE A 80 7.09 -4.39 -14.81
N ALA A 81 7.11 -4.37 -16.14
CA ALA A 81 5.93 -4.03 -16.94
C ALA A 81 4.74 -4.98 -16.71
N GLN A 82 5.00 -6.27 -16.49
CA GLN A 82 3.96 -7.25 -16.15
C GLN A 82 3.37 -6.99 -14.75
N LEU A 83 4.21 -6.68 -13.76
CA LEU A 83 3.77 -6.34 -12.41
C LEU A 83 2.95 -5.04 -12.40
N VAL A 84 3.39 -4.02 -13.13
CA VAL A 84 2.65 -2.75 -13.29
C VAL A 84 1.30 -2.98 -13.96
N ALA A 85 1.22 -3.83 -14.99
CA ALA A 85 -0.06 -4.18 -15.60
C ALA A 85 -0.99 -4.91 -14.62
N GLY A 86 -0.44 -5.80 -13.78
CA GLY A 86 -1.17 -6.46 -12.70
C GLY A 86 -1.71 -5.47 -11.66
N ALA A 87 -0.89 -4.50 -11.24
CA ALA A 87 -1.29 -3.43 -10.33
C ALA A 87 -2.43 -2.57 -10.92
N ILE A 88 -2.35 -2.18 -12.19
CA ILE A 88 -3.41 -1.41 -12.86
C ILE A 88 -4.71 -2.22 -12.93
N ALA A 89 -4.64 -3.52 -13.24
CA ALA A 89 -5.81 -4.38 -13.25
C ALA A 89 -6.44 -4.50 -11.86
N ALA A 90 -5.62 -4.63 -10.82
CA ALA A 90 -6.06 -4.78 -9.44
C ALA A 90 -6.73 -3.51 -8.89
N ILE A 91 -6.20 -2.30 -9.17
CA ILE A 91 -6.85 -1.03 -8.79
C ILE A 91 -8.27 -0.91 -9.36
N ARG A 92 -8.52 -1.52 -10.52
CA ARG A 92 -9.81 -1.49 -11.21
C ARG A 92 -10.70 -2.68 -10.89
N ASP A 93 -10.22 -3.62 -10.10
CA ASP A 93 -11.00 -4.79 -9.72
C ASP A 93 -12.22 -4.32 -8.91
N PRO A 94 -13.45 -4.70 -9.30
CA PRO A 94 -14.66 -4.25 -8.60
C PRO A 94 -14.62 -4.54 -7.10
N ASP A 95 -14.03 -5.66 -6.70
CA ASP A 95 -13.96 -6.05 -5.29
C ASP A 95 -13.01 -5.12 -4.52
N VAL A 96 -11.88 -4.73 -5.13
CA VAL A 96 -10.95 -3.73 -4.57
C VAL A 96 -11.61 -2.35 -4.49
N VAL A 97 -12.28 -1.92 -5.56
CA VAL A 97 -12.97 -0.62 -5.63
C VAL A 97 -14.02 -0.51 -4.53
N ASN A 98 -14.80 -1.58 -4.33
CA ASN A 98 -15.82 -1.64 -3.29
C ASN A 98 -15.19 -1.63 -1.89
N ALA A 99 -14.19 -2.50 -1.64
CA ALA A 99 -13.57 -2.62 -0.32
C ALA A 99 -12.90 -1.31 0.16
N LEU A 100 -12.29 -0.56 -0.76
CA LEU A 100 -11.62 0.71 -0.45
C LEU A 100 -12.53 1.94 -0.63
N ALA A 101 -13.82 1.73 -0.91
CA ALA A 101 -14.82 2.76 -1.16
C ALA A 101 -14.36 3.84 -2.16
N LEU A 102 -13.64 3.44 -3.22
CA LEU A 102 -12.98 4.37 -4.15
C LEU A 102 -13.97 5.22 -4.96
N ASP A 103 -15.20 4.74 -5.12
CA ASP A 103 -16.29 5.42 -5.83
C ASP A 103 -17.12 6.35 -4.93
N ARG A 104 -17.06 6.15 -3.60
CA ARG A 104 -17.87 6.88 -2.60
C ARG A 104 -17.11 7.99 -1.90
N ARG A 105 -15.79 7.89 -1.83
CA ARG A 105 -14.91 8.90 -1.21
C ARG A 105 -14.28 9.81 -2.26
N PRO A 106 -14.03 11.09 -1.94
CA PRO A 106 -13.22 11.95 -2.78
C PRO A 106 -11.88 11.28 -3.09
N PHE A 107 -11.50 11.35 -4.36
CA PHE A 107 -10.21 10.93 -4.86
C PHE A 107 -9.63 12.13 -5.61
N ASP A 108 -8.73 12.86 -4.94
CA ASP A 108 -7.99 13.97 -5.53
C ASP A 108 -6.49 13.77 -5.29
N PRO A 109 -5.86 12.87 -6.07
CA PRO A 109 -4.50 12.48 -5.79
C PRO A 109 -3.54 13.66 -5.96
N ALA A 110 -2.54 13.74 -5.08
CA ALA A 110 -1.55 14.80 -5.11
C ALA A 110 -0.84 14.87 -6.48
N ARG A 111 -0.61 16.09 -6.97
CA ARG A 111 0.05 16.33 -8.25
C ARG A 111 1.57 16.16 -8.19
N GLU A 112 2.13 16.15 -7.00
CA GLU A 112 3.57 16.24 -6.77
C GLU A 112 4.22 14.87 -6.90
N GLU A 113 5.14 14.69 -7.85
CA GLU A 113 5.93 13.46 -7.94
C GLU A 113 6.76 13.25 -6.66
N VAL A 114 6.78 12.03 -6.12
CA VAL A 114 7.81 11.59 -5.16
C VAL A 114 9.16 11.76 -5.83
N ARG A 115 9.97 12.66 -5.29
CA ARG A 115 11.32 12.96 -5.77
C ARG A 115 12.33 12.02 -5.13
N GLY A 116 13.51 11.93 -5.72
CA GLY A 116 14.58 11.08 -5.19
C GLY A 116 15.07 11.51 -3.79
N GLU A 117 14.88 12.78 -3.44
CA GLU A 117 15.17 13.32 -2.11
C GLU A 117 14.06 13.09 -1.07
N ASP A 118 12.85 12.73 -1.49
CA ASP A 118 11.74 12.48 -0.56
C ASP A 118 11.98 11.15 0.14
N VAL A 119 11.93 11.15 1.47
CA VAL A 119 12.05 9.94 2.29
C VAL A 119 10.64 9.39 2.50
N PRO A 120 10.30 8.21 1.93
CA PRO A 120 9.00 7.61 2.14
C PRO A 120 8.72 7.40 3.62
N SER A 121 7.51 7.71 4.04
CA SER A 121 7.06 7.51 5.41
C SER A 121 5.56 7.24 5.45
N GLY A 122 5.07 6.80 6.60
CA GLY A 122 3.66 6.51 6.80
C GLY A 122 3.27 5.09 6.42
N PHE A 123 1.96 4.89 6.35
CA PHE A 123 1.34 3.58 6.24
C PHE A 123 0.28 3.53 5.15
N VAL A 124 0.37 2.52 4.29
CA VAL A 124 -0.70 2.18 3.34
C VAL A 124 -1.64 1.19 4.02
N ALA A 125 -2.86 1.62 4.30
CA ALA A 125 -3.93 0.80 4.86
C ALA A 125 -4.85 0.33 3.72
N GLY A 126 -5.13 -0.96 3.61
CA GLY A 126 -5.93 -1.47 2.52
C GLY A 126 -6.13 -2.98 2.46
N VAL A 127 -6.28 -3.50 1.26
CA VAL A 127 -6.55 -4.92 0.97
C VAL A 127 -5.37 -5.58 0.27
N LEU A 128 -5.17 -6.87 0.53
CA LEU A 128 -4.24 -7.71 -0.22
C LEU A 128 -4.97 -8.40 -1.38
N TYR A 129 -4.44 -8.26 -2.59
CA TYR A 129 -4.95 -8.83 -3.83
C TYR A 129 -3.92 -9.77 -4.47
N ASP A 130 -4.29 -11.02 -4.66
CA ASP A 130 -3.52 -12.00 -5.45
C ASP A 130 -3.93 -11.86 -6.92
N SER A 131 -3.04 -11.32 -7.76
CA SER A 131 -3.37 -11.09 -9.17
C SER A 131 -3.43 -12.36 -10.02
N ASP A 132 -2.76 -13.42 -9.59
CA ASP A 132 -2.76 -14.70 -10.31
C ASP A 132 -4.09 -15.41 -10.10
N ARG A 133 -4.62 -15.35 -8.87
CA ARG A 133 -5.93 -15.92 -8.50
C ARG A 133 -7.10 -14.97 -8.72
N ARG A 134 -6.83 -13.67 -8.87
CA ARG A 134 -7.83 -12.59 -8.87
C ARG A 134 -8.73 -12.67 -7.65
N ALA A 135 -8.10 -12.71 -6.49
CA ALA A 135 -8.78 -12.90 -5.21
C ALA A 135 -8.27 -11.89 -4.19
N LEU A 136 -9.19 -11.35 -3.41
CA LEU A 136 -8.91 -10.57 -2.23
C LEU A 136 -8.70 -11.48 -1.02
N SER A 137 -7.79 -11.07 -0.14
CA SER A 137 -7.80 -11.53 1.24
C SER A 137 -9.05 -11.00 1.93
N ASP A 138 -9.58 -11.80 2.86
CA ASP A 138 -10.68 -11.45 3.75
C ASP A 138 -10.27 -10.49 4.87
N THR A 139 -8.99 -10.45 5.20
CA THR A 139 -8.43 -9.58 6.23
C THR A 139 -7.80 -8.29 5.66
N PRO A 140 -7.91 -7.15 6.35
CA PRO A 140 -7.17 -5.94 6.00
C PRO A 140 -5.66 -6.03 6.25
N PHE A 141 -4.91 -5.19 5.56
CA PHE A 141 -3.46 -5.08 5.70
C PHE A 141 -3.02 -3.64 5.90
N LEU A 142 -1.90 -3.50 6.62
CA LEU A 142 -1.18 -2.26 6.81
C LEU A 142 0.26 -2.43 6.33
N VAL A 143 0.76 -1.48 5.55
CA VAL A 143 2.13 -1.50 5.04
C VAL A 143 2.86 -0.24 5.48
N HIS A 144 3.92 -0.38 6.27
CA HIS A 144 4.85 0.71 6.51
C HIS A 144 5.75 0.88 5.28
N ILE A 145 5.72 2.05 4.65
CA ILE A 145 6.53 2.35 3.45
C ILE A 145 7.85 3.06 3.78
N GLY A 146 8.04 3.46 5.04
CA GLY A 146 9.30 4.01 5.53
C GLY A 146 10.35 2.92 5.83
N LEU A 147 11.46 3.31 6.44
CA LEU A 147 12.51 2.38 6.87
C LEU A 147 12.30 1.96 8.33
N PRO A 148 12.28 0.66 8.65
CA PRO A 148 12.24 -0.49 7.73
C PRO A 148 10.83 -0.76 7.15
N PRO A 149 10.71 -1.15 5.87
CA PRO A 149 9.41 -1.39 5.24
C PRO A 149 8.92 -2.81 5.52
N PHE A 150 7.66 -2.92 5.96
CA PHE A 150 7.01 -4.19 6.26
C PHE A 150 5.52 -4.14 5.96
N VAL A 151 4.92 -5.31 5.77
CA VAL A 151 3.48 -5.51 5.71
C VAL A 151 3.02 -6.31 6.92
N THR A 152 1.85 -5.98 7.47
CA THR A 152 1.22 -6.68 8.59
C THR A 152 -0.28 -6.80 8.35
N MET A 153 -0.87 -7.85 8.90
CA MET A 153 -2.30 -8.13 8.83
C MET A 153 -3.02 -7.49 10.04
N VAL A 154 -4.24 -6.99 9.82
CA VAL A 154 -5.15 -6.54 10.88
C VAL A 154 -6.01 -7.71 11.35
N ALA A 155 -5.58 -8.41 12.39
CA ALA A 155 -6.16 -9.68 12.82
C ALA A 155 -7.14 -9.53 13.99
N ASP A 156 -8.11 -10.44 14.09
CA ASP A 156 -9.02 -10.61 15.23
C ASP A 156 -8.54 -11.81 16.06
N VAL A 157 -8.05 -11.58 17.28
CA VAL A 157 -7.49 -12.63 18.15
C VAL A 157 -8.50 -13.71 18.55
N SER A 158 -9.80 -13.45 18.37
CA SER A 158 -10.86 -14.43 18.64
C SER A 158 -11.14 -15.36 17.45
N ARG A 159 -10.73 -14.96 16.24
CA ARG A 159 -10.97 -15.68 14.98
C ARG A 159 -9.70 -16.27 14.39
N ASP A 160 -8.59 -15.55 14.54
CA ASP A 160 -7.31 -15.88 13.94
C ASP A 160 -6.44 -16.69 14.92
N GLU A 161 -5.83 -17.76 14.42
CA GLU A 161 -4.85 -18.55 15.17
C GLU A 161 -3.53 -17.78 15.23
N LEU A 162 -3.35 -16.95 16.26
CA LEU A 162 -2.16 -16.12 16.47
C LEU A 162 -1.41 -16.54 17.74
N ASP A 163 -0.09 -16.64 17.64
CA ASP A 163 0.78 -16.73 18.81
C ASP A 163 1.10 -15.31 19.33
N GLU A 164 1.42 -15.18 20.62
CA GLU A 164 1.86 -13.89 21.22
C GLU A 164 3.12 -13.32 20.53
N GLU A 165 3.90 -14.17 19.87
CA GLU A 165 5.07 -13.76 19.09
C GLU A 165 4.73 -13.13 17.75
N ASP A 166 3.55 -13.44 17.19
CA ASP A 166 3.08 -12.89 15.93
C ASP A 166 2.52 -11.48 16.07
N ILE A 167 2.07 -11.12 17.28
CA ILE A 167 1.45 -9.83 17.58
C ILE A 167 2.53 -8.77 17.75
N VAL A 168 2.42 -7.69 16.97
CA VAL A 168 3.36 -6.56 16.99
C VAL A 168 2.76 -5.30 17.62
N ALA A 169 1.44 -5.10 17.52
CA ALA A 169 0.76 -3.99 18.16
C ALA A 169 -0.73 -4.27 18.37
N THR A 170 -1.34 -3.60 19.34
CA THR A 170 -2.77 -3.68 19.62
C THR A 170 -3.49 -2.46 19.06
N ILE A 171 -4.57 -2.68 18.31
CA ILE A 171 -5.44 -1.62 17.79
C ILE A 171 -6.60 -1.40 18.79
N GLU A 172 -7.31 -2.47 19.10
CA GLU A 172 -8.44 -2.54 20.05
C GLU A 172 -8.35 -3.83 20.86
N ALA A 173 -9.27 -4.06 21.82
CA ALA A 173 -9.21 -5.18 22.76
C ALA A 173 -8.96 -6.55 22.08
N ASP A 174 -9.63 -6.79 20.96
CA ASP A 174 -9.55 -8.06 20.22
C ASP A 174 -8.94 -7.90 18.80
N ILE A 175 -8.53 -6.68 18.42
CA ILE A 175 -8.00 -6.39 17.08
C ILE A 175 -6.54 -5.96 17.19
N VAL A 176 -5.66 -6.64 16.45
CA VAL A 176 -4.21 -6.46 16.52
C VAL A 176 -3.57 -6.34 15.15
N LEU A 177 -2.37 -5.75 15.11
CA LEU A 177 -1.45 -5.92 14.00
C LEU A 177 -0.59 -7.15 14.27
N ALA A 178 -0.56 -8.08 13.31
CA ALA A 178 0.13 -9.35 13.45
C ALA A 178 0.85 -9.81 12.17
N GLN A 179 1.70 -10.83 12.33
CA GLN A 179 2.40 -11.53 11.25
C GLN A 179 3.18 -10.58 10.31
N PRO A 180 4.12 -9.79 10.84
CA PRO A 180 4.90 -8.85 10.04
C PRO A 180 5.76 -9.60 9.01
N VAL A 181 5.76 -9.12 7.76
CA VAL A 181 6.64 -9.59 6.69
C VAL A 181 7.48 -8.43 6.17
N TRP A 182 8.80 -8.59 6.21
CA TRP A 182 9.74 -7.60 5.70
C TRP A 182 9.67 -7.48 4.17
N LEU A 183 9.64 -6.24 3.68
CA LEU A 183 9.64 -5.94 2.25
C LEU A 183 11.04 -5.62 1.72
N SER A 184 12.03 -5.59 2.60
CA SER A 184 13.45 -5.42 2.30
C SER A 184 14.32 -6.31 3.19
N SER A 185 15.61 -6.37 2.91
CA SER A 185 16.64 -6.97 3.78
C SER A 185 16.94 -6.11 5.01
N LEU A 186 16.48 -4.85 5.04
CA LEU A 186 16.57 -3.96 6.20
C LEU A 186 15.38 -4.21 7.13
N GLY A 187 15.55 -5.11 8.10
CA GLY A 187 14.64 -5.26 9.23
C GLY A 187 15.08 -4.43 10.45
N CYS A 188 14.25 -4.43 11.49
CA CYS A 188 14.61 -3.93 12.81
C CYS A 188 14.41 -4.99 13.90
N ASP A 189 14.76 -4.65 15.13
CA ASP A 189 14.45 -5.48 16.28
C ASP A 189 12.97 -5.42 16.68
N ARG A 190 12.56 -6.31 17.57
CA ARG A 190 11.16 -6.44 17.99
C ARG A 190 10.62 -5.20 18.70
N PHE A 191 11.46 -4.45 19.42
CA PHE A 191 11.01 -3.24 20.13
C PHE A 191 10.78 -2.11 19.14
N GLU A 192 11.71 -1.89 18.23
CA GLU A 192 11.56 -0.89 17.17
C GLU A 192 10.35 -1.23 16.26
N LEU A 193 10.16 -2.51 15.92
CA LEU A 193 8.99 -2.95 15.17
C LEU A 193 7.69 -2.67 15.92
N ALA A 194 7.64 -2.97 17.23
CA ALA A 194 6.46 -2.71 18.04
C ALA A 194 6.15 -1.21 18.17
N ASP A 195 7.18 -0.36 18.29
CA ASP A 195 7.01 1.09 18.33
C ASP A 195 6.43 1.62 17.02
N ILE A 196 6.98 1.20 15.87
CA ILE A 196 6.48 1.61 14.54
C ILE A 196 5.07 1.04 14.31
N ALA A 197 4.83 -0.23 14.62
CA ALA A 197 3.51 -0.85 14.50
C ALA A 197 2.48 -0.19 15.43
N GLY A 198 2.89 0.31 16.61
CA GLY A 198 2.04 1.06 17.51
C GLY A 198 1.50 2.35 16.88
N VAL A 199 2.35 3.09 16.15
CA VAL A 199 1.91 4.25 15.35
C VAL A 199 0.92 3.83 14.27
N GLY A 200 1.21 2.74 13.56
CA GLY A 200 0.31 2.19 12.55
C GLY A 200 -1.07 1.79 13.12
N ALA A 201 -1.08 1.19 14.31
CA ALA A 201 -2.30 0.80 15.01
C ALA A 201 -3.15 2.01 15.44
N GLU A 202 -2.50 3.09 15.90
CA GLU A 202 -3.17 4.35 16.21
C GLU A 202 -3.80 5.00 14.97
N LEU A 203 -3.04 5.09 13.87
CA LEU A 203 -3.55 5.61 12.58
C LEU A 203 -4.71 4.77 12.04
N TRP A 204 -4.63 3.44 12.18
CA TRP A 204 -5.71 2.54 11.78
C TRP A 204 -7.00 2.85 12.55
N ARG A 205 -6.88 2.95 13.87
CA ARG A 205 -7.98 3.20 14.79
C ARG A 205 -8.64 4.56 14.55
N GLU A 206 -7.86 5.59 14.25
CA GLU A 206 -8.34 6.97 14.21
C GLU A 206 -8.80 7.43 12.83
N LEU A 207 -8.22 6.91 11.75
CA LEU A 207 -8.42 7.44 10.40
C LEU A 207 -8.85 6.37 9.40
N ALA A 208 -8.06 5.29 9.27
CA ALA A 208 -8.26 4.33 8.19
C ALA A 208 -9.61 3.59 8.30
N ARG A 209 -10.03 3.26 9.52
CA ARG A 209 -11.32 2.60 9.81
C ARG A 209 -12.53 3.41 9.31
N ASP A 210 -12.51 4.72 9.48
CA ASP A 210 -13.62 5.60 9.09
C ASP A 210 -13.65 5.85 7.57
N ASP A 211 -12.48 5.82 6.93
CA ASP A 211 -12.34 6.00 5.49
C ASP A 211 -12.76 4.76 4.71
N MET A 212 -12.63 3.57 5.30
CA MET A 212 -12.90 2.29 4.67
C MET A 212 -13.75 1.40 5.60
N PRO A 213 -15.02 1.76 5.83
CA PRO A 213 -15.88 1.06 6.80
C PRO A 213 -16.18 -0.39 6.38
N ASP A 214 -16.21 -0.66 5.07
CA ASP A 214 -16.53 -1.97 4.50
C ASP A 214 -15.35 -2.96 4.63
N LEU A 215 -14.12 -2.47 4.88
CA LEU A 215 -12.93 -3.29 5.10
C LEU A 215 -12.99 -4.09 6.43
N LEU A 216 -13.80 -3.64 7.38
CA LEU A 216 -13.99 -4.27 8.69
C LEU A 216 -15.38 -4.91 8.85
N GLY A 217 -16.16 -5.00 7.76
CA GLY A 217 -17.60 -5.26 7.81
C GLY A 217 -18.10 -6.25 6.75
N GLY A 218 -17.92 -7.54 7.04
CA GLY A 218 -18.79 -8.65 6.63
C GLY A 218 -19.36 -9.35 7.87
#